data_AF-A0A803NH49-F1
#
_entry.id   AF-A0A803NH49-F1
#
_cell.length_a   1.000
_cell.length_b   1.000
_cell.length_c   1.000
_cell.angle_alpha   90.00
_cell.angle_beta   90.00
_cell.angle_gamma   90.00
#
_symmetry.space_group_name_H-M   'P 1'
#
loop_
_entity.id
_entity.type
_entity.pdbx_description
1 polymer ?
#
loop_
_entity_poly.entity_id
_entity_poly.type
_entity_poly.pdbx_seq_one_letter_code
_entity_poly.pdbx_strand_id
1 'polypeptide(L)'
;MANPPKGNSTAGSWRWFKSFQYDKEHDKPADARNVLLVVAALITAVTFQAGVNPPGGVWQDSESGHTAGRSIYATHKIPFYVFLISNTLALSSSILVIICLT
;
A
#
# COMPACT_ATOMS: atom_id res chain seq x y z
N MET A 1 28.92 38.48 9.67
CA MET A 1 27.47 38.53 9.37
C MET A 1 27.15 37.52 8.29
N ALA A 2 26.51 36.41 8.64
CA ALA A 2 25.78 35.56 7.70
C ALA A 2 24.70 34.83 8.52
N ASN A 3 23.44 35.06 8.20
CA ASN A 3 22.32 34.31 8.75
C ASN A 3 22.04 33.17 7.75
N PRO A 4 22.02 31.88 8.17
CA PRO A 4 21.75 30.80 7.23
C PRO A 4 20.28 30.84 6.73
N PRO A 5 20.02 30.38 5.49
CA PRO A 5 18.75 30.57 4.82
C PRO A 5 17.65 29.66 5.39
N LYS A 6 16.43 30.20 5.49
CA LYS A 6 15.18 29.48 5.80
C LYS A 6 14.66 28.75 4.54
N GLY A 7 14.32 27.47 4.66
CA GLY A 7 13.68 26.69 3.60
C GLY A 7 12.53 25.84 4.13
N ASN A 8 11.34 26.03 3.57
CA ASN A 8 10.00 25.75 4.10
C ASN A 8 9.33 24.51 3.48
N SER A 9 10.08 23.43 3.25
CA SER A 9 9.63 22.27 2.47
C SER A 9 8.51 21.43 3.11
N THR A 10 8.24 21.60 4.41
CA THR A 10 7.23 20.81 5.15
C THR A 10 5.83 21.42 5.12
N ALA A 11 5.70 22.71 4.80
CA ALA A 11 4.42 23.42 4.88
C ALA A 11 3.43 23.00 3.77
N GLY A 12 3.92 22.63 2.58
CA GLY A 12 3.07 22.24 1.44
C GLY A 12 2.42 20.86 1.61
N SER A 13 3.20 19.87 2.03
CA SER A 13 2.73 18.49 2.21
C SER A 13 1.62 18.40 3.25
N TRP A 14 1.83 19.02 4.42
CA TRP A 14 0.82 19.07 5.49
C TRP A 14 -0.47 19.77 5.10
N ARG A 15 -0.40 20.78 4.21
CA ARG A 15 -1.57 21.52 3.75
C ARG A 15 -2.44 20.68 2.80
N TRP A 16 -1.80 19.85 1.97
CA TRP A 16 -2.51 18.92 1.08
C TRP A 16 -3.19 17.78 1.85
N PHE A 17 -2.51 17.20 2.86
CA PHE A 17 -3.14 16.21 3.75
C PHE A 17 -4.33 16.77 4.51
N LYS A 18 -4.29 18.07 4.89
CA LYS A 18 -5.44 18.74 5.52
C LYS A 18 -6.69 18.75 4.63
N SER A 19 -6.52 18.76 3.30
CA SER A 19 -7.63 18.69 2.35
C SER A 19 -8.27 17.30 2.23
N PHE A 20 -7.60 16.26 2.73
CA PHE A 20 -8.15 14.89 2.82
C PHE A 20 -8.81 14.61 4.17
N GLN A 21 -8.82 15.58 5.08
CA GLN A 21 -9.51 15.38 6.35
C GLN A 21 -11.01 15.37 6.10
N TYR A 22 -11.63 14.25 6.47
CA TYR A 22 -13.07 14.09 6.50
C TYR A 22 -13.67 15.11 7.47
N ASP A 23 -14.50 16.01 6.94
CA ASP A 23 -15.19 17.01 7.74
C ASP A 23 -16.61 16.54 8.05
N LYS A 24 -16.85 16.18 9.31
CA LYS A 24 -18.11 15.55 9.74
C LYS A 24 -19.33 16.46 9.54
N GLU A 25 -19.14 17.79 9.43
CA GLU A 25 -20.21 18.77 9.24
C GLU A 25 -20.60 18.97 7.77
N HIS A 26 -19.63 18.86 6.85
CA HIS A 26 -19.85 19.09 5.43
C HIS A 26 -19.93 17.81 4.60
N ASP A 27 -19.23 16.75 5.00
CA ASP A 27 -19.15 15.51 4.24
C ASP A 27 -20.27 14.54 4.65
N LYS A 28 -21.06 14.10 3.66
CA LYS A 28 -22.08 13.09 3.90
C LYS A 28 -21.41 11.75 4.17
N PRO A 29 -21.93 10.93 5.11
CA PRO A 29 -21.36 9.61 5.40
C PRO A 29 -21.38 8.67 4.19
N ALA A 30 -22.30 8.90 3.24
CA ALA A 30 -22.37 8.15 1.98
C ALA A 30 -21.21 8.47 1.03
N ASP A 31 -20.77 9.73 0.96
CA ASP A 31 -19.65 10.14 0.11
C ASP A 31 -18.32 9.62 0.67
N ALA A 32 -18.14 9.72 1.99
CA ALA A 32 -17.00 9.11 2.68
C ALA A 32 -16.91 7.59 2.45
N ARG A 33 -18.05 6.90 2.55
CA ARG A 33 -18.15 5.46 2.23
C ARG A 33 -17.76 5.18 0.79
N ASN A 34 -18.25 5.95 -0.17
CA ASN A 34 -17.91 5.76 -1.59
C ASN A 34 -16.39 5.90 -1.82
N VAL A 35 -15.76 6.92 -1.25
CA VAL A 35 -14.31 7.13 -1.33
C VAL A 35 -13.55 5.97 -0.68
N LEU A 36 -13.95 5.55 0.53
CA LEU A 36 -13.33 4.43 1.25
C LEU A 36 -13.44 3.11 0.47
N LEU A 37 -14.59 2.83 -0.16
CA LEU A 37 -14.76 1.65 -1.02
C LEU A 37 -13.83 1.68 -2.23
N VAL A 38 -13.68 2.83 -2.88
CA VAL A 38 -12.76 2.98 -4.03
C VAL A 38 -11.31 2.77 -3.59
N VAL A 39 -10.88 3.40 -2.49
CA VAL A 39 -9.52 3.24 -1.95
C VAL A 39 -9.26 1.78 -1.56
N ALA A 40 -10.22 1.15 -0.88
CA ALA A 40 -10.11 -0.26 -0.50
C ALA A 40 -10.03 -1.18 -1.73
N ALA A 41 -10.90 -1.01 -2.73
CA ALA A 41 -10.83 -1.77 -3.97
C ALA A 41 -9.48 -1.61 -4.67
N LEU A 42 -8.90 -0.40 -4.68
CA LEU A 42 -7.57 -0.11 -5.21
C LEU A 42 -6.47 -0.86 -4.44
N ILE A 43 -6.48 -0.80 -3.11
CA ILE A 43 -5.51 -1.53 -2.27
C ILE A 43 -5.63 -3.03 -2.50
N THR A 44 -6.86 -3.56 -2.52
CA THR A 44 -7.13 -4.97 -2.81
C THR A 44 -6.58 -5.39 -4.18
N ALA A 45 -6.77 -4.57 -5.22
CA ALA A 45 -6.26 -4.86 -6.54
C ALA A 45 -4.72 -4.87 -6.58
N VAL A 46 -4.07 -3.85 -6.00
CA VAL A 46 -2.60 -3.75 -5.97
C VAL A 46 -1.98 -4.90 -5.18
N THR A 47 -2.54 -5.21 -4.01
CA THR A 47 -2.06 -6.29 -3.14
C THR A 47 -2.28 -7.68 -3.77
N PHE A 48 -3.40 -7.87 -4.47
CA PHE A 48 -3.67 -9.08 -5.27
C PHE A 48 -2.66 -9.24 -6.40
N GLN A 49 -2.41 -8.18 -7.19
CA GLN A 49 -1.41 -8.20 -8.26
C GLN A 49 -0.01 -8.56 -7.72
N ALA A 50 0.38 -7.97 -6.59
CA ALA A 50 1.65 -8.24 -5.96
C ALA A 50 1.75 -9.64 -5.33
N GLY A 51 0.60 -10.25 -5.00
CA GLY A 51 0.50 -11.63 -4.50
C GLY A 51 0.57 -12.68 -5.60
N VAL A 52 -0.12 -12.47 -6.72
CA VAL A 52 -0.11 -13.40 -7.87
C VAL A 52 1.19 -13.30 -8.67
N ASN A 53 1.74 -12.10 -8.77
CA ASN A 53 3.01 -11.82 -9.43
C ASN A 53 3.97 -11.22 -8.40
N PRO A 54 4.67 -12.04 -7.60
CA PRO A 54 5.62 -11.53 -6.64
C PRO A 54 6.68 -10.68 -7.37
N PRO A 55 7.09 -9.53 -6.78
CA PRO A 55 8.06 -8.64 -7.40
C PRO A 55 9.37 -9.40 -7.67
N GLY A 56 9.90 -9.29 -8.89
CA GLY A 56 11.04 -10.09 -9.34
C GLY A 56 10.65 -11.42 -9.99
N GLY A 57 9.38 -11.80 -9.98
CA GLY A 57 8.88 -13.01 -10.64
C GLY A 57 9.17 -14.30 -9.88
N VAL A 58 8.93 -15.42 -10.55
CA VAL A 58 9.25 -16.76 -10.06
C VAL A 58 10.30 -17.40 -10.96
N TRP A 59 11.15 -18.23 -10.37
CA TRP A 59 12.06 -19.07 -11.12
C TRP A 59 11.25 -19.96 -12.08
N GLN A 60 11.59 -19.95 -13.36
CA GLN A 60 10.95 -20.79 -14.38
C GLN A 60 11.61 -22.17 -14.46
N ASP A 61 12.89 -22.25 -14.10
CA ASP A 61 13.71 -23.46 -14.19
C ASP A 61 14.12 -23.95 -12.79
N SER A 62 14.53 -25.22 -12.72
CA SER A 62 15.03 -25.85 -11.48
C SER A 62 16.54 -26.09 -11.55
N GLU A 63 17.31 -25.04 -11.84
CA GLU A 63 18.78 -25.09 -11.89
C GLU A 63 19.41 -24.24 -10.77
N SER A 64 20.68 -24.51 -10.46
CA SER A 64 21.54 -23.68 -9.58
C SER A 64 21.04 -23.44 -8.14
N GLY A 65 20.29 -24.39 -7.57
CA GLY A 65 19.85 -24.34 -6.16
C GLY A 65 18.53 -23.58 -5.94
N HIS A 66 17.79 -23.31 -7.01
CA HIS A 66 16.44 -22.77 -6.97
C HIS A 66 15.45 -23.76 -7.62
N THR A 67 14.20 -23.71 -7.18
CA THR A 67 13.12 -24.60 -7.66
C THR A 67 12.12 -23.76 -8.43
N ALA A 68 11.66 -24.27 -9.57
CA ALA A 68 10.64 -23.60 -10.36
C ALA A 68 9.39 -23.29 -9.52
N GLY A 69 8.83 -22.09 -9.70
CA GLY A 69 7.70 -21.59 -8.91
C GLY A 69 8.07 -20.92 -7.58
N ARG A 70 9.34 -20.98 -7.15
CA ARG A 70 9.81 -20.18 -6.02
C ARG A 70 9.97 -18.73 -6.46
N SER A 71 9.49 -17.76 -5.66
CA SER A 71 9.71 -16.35 -6.00
C SER A 71 11.22 -16.04 -6.00
N ILE A 72 11.67 -15.30 -7.01
CA ILE A 72 13.07 -14.88 -7.14
C ILE A 72 13.46 -14.00 -5.94
N TYR A 73 12.51 -13.24 -5.41
CA TYR A 73 12.67 -12.42 -4.22
C TYR A 73 12.81 -13.23 -2.91
N ALA A 74 12.45 -14.52 -2.90
CA ALA A 74 12.62 -15.38 -1.71
C ALA A 74 14.09 -15.67 -1.37
N THR A 75 15.03 -15.32 -2.25
CA THR A 75 16.48 -15.36 -1.99
C THR A 75 16.86 -14.40 -0.85
N HIS A 76 16.14 -13.29 -0.68
CA HIS A 76 16.32 -12.35 0.42
C HIS A 76 15.22 -12.51 1.49
N LYS A 77 15.46 -13.37 2.49
CA LYS A 77 14.46 -13.71 3.52
C LYS A 77 13.82 -12.51 4.22
N ILE A 78 14.63 -11.56 4.74
CA ILE A 78 14.10 -10.45 5.55
C ILE A 78 13.15 -9.54 4.76
N PRO A 79 13.53 -8.96 3.61
CA PRO A 79 12.62 -8.09 2.85
C PRO A 79 11.43 -8.86 2.27
N PHE A 80 11.59 -10.14 1.95
CA PHE A 80 10.49 -10.98 1.48
C PHE A 80 9.40 -11.20 2.54
N TYR A 81 9.78 -11.49 3.79
CA TYR A 81 8.80 -11.63 4.88
C TYR A 81 8.11 -10.30 5.22
N VAL A 82 8.84 -9.18 5.24
CA VAL A 82 8.25 -7.86 5.46
C VAL A 82 7.23 -7.52 4.37
N PHE A 83 7.58 -7.79 3.11
CA PHE A 83 6.68 -7.61 1.97
C PHE A 83 5.42 -8.48 2.10
N LEU A 84 5.56 -9.77 2.38
CA LEU A 84 4.41 -10.67 2.52
C LEU A 84 3.49 -10.28 3.67
N ILE A 85 4.05 -9.98 4.84
CA ILE A 85 3.26 -9.62 6.03
C ILE A 85 2.55 -8.28 5.79
N SER A 86 3.25 -7.27 5.25
CA SER A 86 2.66 -5.96 4.95
C SER A 86 1.55 -6.07 3.91
N ASN A 87 1.77 -6.82 2.81
CA ASN A 87 0.79 -7.03 1.75
C ASN A 87 -0.47 -7.74 2.29
N THR A 88 -0.28 -8.75 3.14
CA THR A 88 -1.38 -9.49 3.78
C THR A 88 -2.18 -8.60 4.73
N LEU A 89 -1.51 -7.80 5.56
CA LEU A 89 -2.19 -6.87 6.48
C LEU A 89 -2.96 -5.79 5.72
N ALA A 90 -2.39 -5.25 4.63
CA ALA A 90 -3.05 -4.27 3.78
C ALA A 90 -4.30 -4.85 3.11
N LEU A 91 -4.21 -6.06 2.56
CA LEU A 91 -5.35 -6.76 1.96
C LEU A 91 -6.43 -7.06 2.99
N SER A 92 -6.07 -7.61 4.15
CA SER A 92 -7.02 -7.90 5.24
C SER A 92 -7.72 -6.64 5.74
N SER A 93 -6.97 -5.55 5.98
CA SER A 93 -7.56 -4.28 6.40
C SER A 93 -8.50 -3.71 5.34
N SER A 94 -8.13 -3.80 4.06
CA SER A 94 -8.94 -3.32 2.95
C SER A 94 -10.26 -4.11 2.83
N ILE A 95 -10.19 -5.43 2.90
CA ILE A 95 -11.37 -6.30 2.85
C ILE A 95 -12.32 -6.02 4.03
N LEU A 96 -11.78 -5.81 5.23
CA LEU A 96 -12.59 -5.42 6.39
C LEU A 96 -13.34 -4.10 6.15
N VAL A 97 -12.68 -3.09 5.57
CA VAL A 97 -13.35 -1.83 5.20
C VAL A 97 -14.46 -2.05 4.19
N ILE A 98 -14.24 -2.88 3.16
CA ILE A 98 -15.27 -3.20 2.15
C ILE A 98 -16.47 -3.89 2.81
N ILE A 99 -16.23 -4.89 3.66
CA ILE A 99 -17.29 -5.65 4.37
C ILE A 99 -18.04 -4.77 5.36
N CYS A 100 -17.37 -3.85 6.06
CA CYS A 100 -18.05 -2.95 6.99
C CYS A 100 -18.88 -1.86 6.30
N LEU A 101 -18.53 -1.50 5.06
CA LEU A 101 -19.25 -0.49 4.27
C LEU A 101 -20.33 -1.08 3.36
N THR A 102 -20.24 -2.37 3.02
CA THR A 102 -21.23 -3.10 2.22
C THR A 102 -22.31 -3.68 3.12
#